data_AF-A0A7V8FAA1-F1
#
_entry.id   AF-A0A7V8FAA1-F1
#
_cell.length_a   1.000
_cell.length_b   1.000
_cell.length_c   1.000
_cell.angle_alpha   90.00
_cell.angle_beta   90.00
_cell.angle_gamma   90.00
#
_symmetry.space_group_name_H-M   'P 1'
#
loop_
_entity.id
_entity.type
_entity.pdbx_description
1 polymer ?
#
loop_
_entity_poly.entity_id
_entity_poly.type
_entity_poly.pdbx_seq_one_letter_code
_entity_poly.pdbx_strand_id
1 'polypeptide(L)'
;MEPTPALITNDGNLMIDAVRAGVGIGQHFEPLVRDDFRSGRLVPVMRDYWPSFGAFHLYYPSRVHMPRKLRVFIDFLRERHADTEFPELSRDR
;
A
#
# COMPACT_ATOMS: atom_id res chain seq x y z
N MET A 1 24.55 14.88 3.09
CA MET A 1 23.90 15.24 4.37
C MET A 1 22.55 14.55 4.35
N GLU A 2 22.31 13.60 5.25
CA GLU A 2 20.97 13.00 5.36
C GLU A 2 19.99 14.02 5.97
N PRO A 3 18.75 14.11 5.47
CA PRO A 3 17.76 15.00 6.04
C PRO A 3 17.41 14.57 7.46
N THR A 4 17.41 15.52 8.41
CA THR A 4 16.95 15.25 9.78
C THR A 4 15.45 14.97 9.78
N PRO A 5 14.99 13.79 10.23
CA PRO A 5 13.57 13.45 10.21
C PRO A 5 12.79 14.27 11.25
N ALA A 6 11.62 14.80 10.84
CA ALA A 6 10.71 15.50 11.75
C ALA A 6 9.93 14.53 12.67
N LEU A 7 9.76 13.28 12.24
CA LEU A 7 9.09 12.20 12.98
C LEU A 7 9.66 10.84 12.55
N ILE A 8 9.84 9.93 13.51
CA ILE A 8 10.20 8.53 13.26
C ILE A 8 9.13 7.65 13.92
N THR A 9 8.49 6.78 13.13
CA THR A 9 7.44 5.87 13.59
C THR A 9 7.46 4.57 12.80
N ASN A 10 6.91 3.50 13.37
CA ASN A 10 6.66 2.22 12.70
C ASN A 10 5.16 2.02 12.35
N ASP A 11 4.33 3.03 12.57
CA ASP A 11 2.90 3.02 12.27
C ASP A 11 2.61 3.94 11.05
N GLY A 12 2.09 3.33 9.97
CA GLY A 12 1.75 4.04 8.74
C GLY A 12 0.60 5.03 8.88
N ASN A 13 -0.36 4.75 9.76
CA ASN A 13 -1.48 5.66 10.03
C ASN A 13 -0.99 6.91 10.76
N LEU A 14 -0.15 6.74 11.78
CA LEU A 14 0.45 7.87 12.48
C LEU A 14 1.31 8.72 11.54
N MET A 15 2.08 8.08 10.66
CA MET A 15 2.88 8.78 9.66
C MET A 15 2.00 9.62 8.73
N ILE A 16 0.92 9.07 8.18
CA ILE A 16 0.08 9.82 7.24
C ILE A 16 -0.68 10.96 7.93
N ASP A 17 -1.09 10.77 9.17
CA ASP A 17 -1.74 11.83 9.96
C ASP A 17 -0.78 12.99 10.25
N ALA A 18 0.50 12.71 10.52
CA ALA A 18 1.52 13.74 10.67
C ALA A 18 1.75 14.52 9.35
N VAL A 19 1.75 13.84 8.21
CA VAL A 19 1.86 14.49 6.88
C VAL A 19 0.64 15.38 6.62
N ARG A 20 -0.58 14.89 6.91
CA ARG A 20 -1.83 15.68 6.80
C ARG A 20 -1.83 16.91 7.71
N ALA A 21 -1.14 16.83 8.86
CA ALA A 21 -0.95 17.95 9.79
C ALA A 21 0.18 18.92 9.37
N GLY A 22 0.88 18.66 8.26
CA GLY A 22 1.93 19.54 7.75
C GLY A 22 3.31 19.36 8.41
N VAL A 23 3.54 18.24 9.11
CA VAL A 23 4.82 17.96 9.78
C VAL A 23 5.97 17.75 8.79
N GLY A 24 5.66 17.33 7.55
CA GLY A 24 6.66 17.14 6.51
C GLY A 24 6.17 16.33 5.32
N ILE A 25 7.11 15.74 4.58
CA ILE A 25 6.87 14.84 3.44
C ILE A 25 6.96 13.40 3.93
N GLY A 26 6.05 12.53 3.50
CA GLY A 26 6.07 11.10 3.81
C GLY A 26 5.82 10.23 2.58
N GLN A 27 6.25 8.97 2.66
CA GLN A 27 6.03 7.96 1.61
C GLN A 27 4.98 6.97 2.09
N HIS A 28 3.92 6.77 1.31
CA HIS A 28 2.81 5.89 1.66
C HIS A 28 2.32 5.12 0.42
N PHE A 29 1.56 4.04 0.62
CA PHE A 29 0.87 3.37 -0.47
C PHE A 29 -0.20 4.28 -1.07
N GLU A 30 -0.06 4.60 -2.37
CA GLU A 30 -0.97 5.47 -3.12
C GLU A 30 -2.46 5.09 -2.95
N PRO A 31 -2.87 3.81 -3.03
CA PRO A 31 -4.29 3.46 -2.87
C PRO A 31 -4.88 3.91 -1.53
N LEU A 32 -4.08 3.99 -0.46
CA LEU A 32 -4.53 4.35 0.88
C LEU A 32 -4.66 5.87 1.08
N VAL A 33 -4.09 6.68 0.18
CA VAL A 33 -4.10 8.16 0.24
C VAL A 33 -4.77 8.79 -0.98
N ARG A 34 -5.38 7.97 -1.85
CA ARG A 34 -6.01 8.39 -3.11
C ARG A 34 -7.07 9.47 -2.89
N ASP A 35 -7.85 9.36 -1.82
CA ASP A 35 -8.89 10.34 -1.50
C ASP A 35 -8.30 11.66 -0.98
N ASP A 36 -7.15 11.63 -0.30
CA ASP A 36 -6.45 12.84 0.10
C ASP A 36 -5.91 13.61 -1.10
N PHE A 37 -5.42 12.91 -2.11
CA PHE A 37 -5.00 13.52 -3.37
C PHE A 37 -6.20 14.10 -4.13
N ARG A 38 -7.31 13.36 -4.19
CA ARG A 38 -8.55 13.84 -4.84
C ARG A 38 -9.12 15.08 -4.17
N SER A 39 -9.07 15.16 -2.84
CA SER A 39 -9.55 16.31 -2.09
C SER A 39 -8.54 17.47 -2.00
N GLY A 40 -7.32 17.30 -2.52
CA GLY A 40 -6.24 18.28 -2.39
C GLY A 40 -5.69 18.43 -0.97
N ARG A 41 -6.02 17.52 -0.05
CA ARG A 41 -5.45 17.51 1.31
C ARG A 41 -3.97 17.17 1.29
N LEU A 42 -3.58 16.28 0.37
CA LEU A 42 -2.20 15.93 0.11
C LEU A 42 -1.86 16.23 -1.34
N VAL A 43 -0.61 16.64 -1.57
CA VAL A 43 -0.07 16.90 -2.90
C VAL A 43 1.01 15.87 -3.18
N PRO A 44 0.90 15.09 -4.27
CA PRO A 44 1.92 14.12 -4.64
C PRO A 44 3.15 14.83 -5.19
N VAL A 45 4.33 14.43 -4.69
CA VAL A 45 5.63 14.98 -5.06
C VAL A 45 6.52 13.88 -5.65
N MET A 46 7.44 14.26 -6.55
CA MET A 46 8.42 13.34 -7.15
C MET A 46 7.79 12.09 -7.81
N ARG A 47 6.66 12.26 -8.51
CA ARG A 47 5.91 11.14 -9.12
C ARG A 47 6.76 10.27 -10.06
N ASP A 48 7.72 10.86 -10.74
CA ASP A 48 8.63 10.16 -11.66
C ASP A 48 9.51 9.11 -10.95
N TYR A 49 9.61 9.17 -9.62
CA TYR A 49 10.39 8.26 -8.78
C TYR A 49 9.52 7.27 -8.00
N TRP A 50 8.20 7.21 -8.26
CA TRP A 50 7.32 6.31 -7.54
C TRP A 50 7.49 4.88 -8.06
N PRO A 51 7.87 3.93 -7.19
CA PRO A 51 7.96 2.54 -7.61
C PRO A 51 6.57 1.97 -7.86
N SER A 52 6.45 1.14 -8.90
CA SER A 52 5.30 0.26 -9.07
C SER A 52 5.50 -0.97 -8.19
N PHE A 53 4.50 -1.30 -7.37
CA PHE A 53 4.50 -2.50 -6.55
C PHE A 53 3.51 -3.52 -7.12
N GLY A 54 3.87 -4.80 -7.02
CA GLY A 54 2.97 -5.90 -7.33
C GLY A 54 1.85 -6.04 -6.30
N ALA A 55 0.95 -6.99 -6.57
CA ALA A 55 -0.21 -7.26 -5.73
C ALA A 55 0.16 -7.63 -4.28
N PHE A 56 -0.77 -7.38 -3.35
CA PHE A 56 -0.71 -7.98 -2.03
C PHE A 56 -0.92 -9.50 -2.12
N HIS A 57 -0.17 -10.24 -1.30
CA HIS A 57 -0.22 -11.70 -1.28
C HIS A 57 -0.83 -12.19 0.04
N LEU A 58 -1.69 -13.20 -0.05
CA LEU A 58 -2.24 -13.88 1.12
C LEU A 58 -1.43 -15.15 1.41
N TYR A 59 -0.67 -15.12 2.50
CA TYR A 59 0.14 -16.26 2.93
C TYR A 59 -0.62 -17.13 3.94
N TYR A 60 -0.58 -18.45 3.73
CA TYR A 60 -1.14 -19.44 4.65
C TYR A 60 -0.26 -20.71 4.67
N PRO A 61 -0.19 -21.44 5.80
CA PRO A 61 0.87 -22.43 6.03
C PRO A 61 0.88 -23.65 5.10
N SER A 62 -0.29 -24.08 4.60
CA SER A 62 -0.37 -25.27 3.72
C SER A 62 -1.58 -25.22 2.79
N ARG A 63 -1.37 -25.72 1.56
CA ARG A 63 -2.44 -26.00 0.58
C ARG A 63 -3.08 -27.37 0.77
N VAL A 64 -2.38 -28.28 1.48
CA VAL A 64 -2.82 -29.65 1.76
C VAL A 64 -3.72 -29.61 3.00
N HIS A 65 -4.95 -30.08 2.88
CA HIS A 65 -6.01 -30.00 3.91
C HIS A 65 -6.42 -28.57 4.31
N MET A 66 -6.54 -27.66 3.34
CA MET A 66 -7.07 -26.31 3.60
C MET A 66 -8.49 -26.37 4.22
N PRO A 67 -8.72 -25.80 5.42
CA PRO A 67 -10.04 -25.76 6.04
C PRO A 67 -11.07 -25.08 5.14
N ARG A 68 -12.30 -25.60 5.07
CA ARG A 68 -13.37 -25.06 4.20
C ARG A 68 -13.61 -23.57 4.42
N LYS A 69 -13.55 -23.09 5.67
CA LYS A 69 -13.73 -21.68 6.02
C LYS A 69 -12.66 -20.78 5.37
N LEU A 70 -11.41 -21.23 5.34
CA LEU A 70 -10.31 -20.50 4.70
C LEU A 70 -10.47 -20.47 3.18
N ARG A 71 -10.89 -21.58 2.57
CA ARG A 71 -11.17 -21.63 1.12
C ARG A 71 -12.24 -20.62 0.72
N VAL A 72 -13.39 -20.63 1.41
CA VAL A 72 -14.49 -19.69 1.13
C VAL A 72 -14.02 -18.24 1.31
N PHE A 73 -13.20 -17.97 2.33
CA PHE A 73 -12.63 -16.64 2.52
C PHE A 73 -11.68 -16.22 1.39
N ILE A 74 -10.82 -17.13 0.92
CA ILE A 74 -9.93 -16.87 -0.23
C ILE A 74 -10.73 -16.61 -1.50
N ASP A 75 -11.75 -17.41 -1.76
CA ASP A 75 -12.61 -17.27 -2.93
C ASP A 75 -13.36 -15.93 -2.89
N PHE A 76 -13.92 -15.57 -1.72
CA PHE A 76 -14.54 -14.25 -1.49
C PHE A 76 -13.58 -13.09 -1.77
N LEU A 77 -12.33 -13.16 -1.29
CA LEU A 77 -11.34 -12.11 -1.56
C LEU A 77 -10.99 -12.04 -3.05
N ARG A 78 -10.84 -13.19 -3.71
CA ARG A 78 -10.52 -13.24 -5.15
C ARG A 78 -11.61 -12.62 -6.01
N GLU A 79 -12.87 -12.93 -5.73
CA GLU A 79 -14.01 -12.35 -6.46
C GLU A 79 -14.04 -10.82 -6.34
N ARG A 80 -13.70 -10.28 -5.16
CA ARG A 80 -13.72 -8.84 -4.92
C ARG A 80 -12.49 -8.09 -5.45
N HIS A 81 -11.41 -8.80 -5.73
CA HIS A 81 -10.17 -8.25 -6.26
C HIS A 81 -9.88 -8.66 -7.71
N ALA A 82 -10.81 -9.33 -8.39
CA ALA A 82 -10.65 -9.84 -9.76
C ALA A 82 -10.37 -8.74 -10.79
N ASP A 83 -10.90 -7.53 -10.56
CA ASP A 83 -10.76 -6.39 -11.48
C ASP A 83 -9.55 -5.50 -11.17
N THR A 84 -8.72 -5.86 -10.20
CA THR A 84 -7.53 -5.07 -9.87
C THR A 84 -6.39 -5.46 -10.81
N GLU A 85 -6.22 -4.71 -11.91
CA GLU A 85 -5.02 -4.81 -12.74
C GLU A 85 -3.80 -4.38 -11.92
N PHE A 86 -2.89 -5.31 -11.71
CA PHE A 86 -1.58 -5.02 -11.13
C PHE A 86 -0.56 -4.98 -12.27
N PRO A 87 0.21 -3.89 -12.42
CA PRO A 87 1.29 -3.85 -13.39
C PRO A 87 2.21 -5.05 -13.19
N GLU A 88 2.65 -5.69 -14.27
CA GLU A 88 3.68 -6.72 -14.18
C GLU A 88 4.90 -6.14 -13.46
N LEU A 89 5.34 -6.82 -12.40
CA LEU A 89 6.61 -6.52 -11.76
C LEU A 89 7.70 -6.69 -12.83
N SER A 90 8.27 -5.59 -13.31
CA SER A 90 9.50 -5.63 -14.10
C SER A 90 10.52 -6.44 -13.30
N ARG A 91 10.88 -7.61 -13.83
CA ARG A 91 11.84 -8.54 -13.20
C ARG A 91 13.28 -8.02 -13.28
N ASP A 92 13.53 -6.85 -13.86
CA ASP A 92 14.86 -6.27 -13.95
C ASP A 92 15.27 -5.70 -12.59
N ARG A 93 16.11 -6.49 -11.91
CA ARG A 93 17.16 -5.99 -11.03
C ARG A 93 18.43 -5.79 -11.84
#